data_AF-A0A2V6TB64-F1
#
_entry.id   AF-A0A2V6TB64-F1
#
_cell.length_a   1.000
_cell.length_b   1.000
_cell.length_c   1.000
_cell.angle_alpha   90.00
_cell.angle_beta   90.00
_cell.angle_gamma   90.00
#
_symmetry.space_group_name_H-M   'P 1'
#
loop_
_entity.id
_entity.type
_entity.pdbx_description
1 polymer ?
#
loop_
_entity_poly.entity_id
_entity_poly.type
_entity_poly.pdbx_seq_one_letter_code
_entity_poly.pdbx_strand_id
1 'polypeptide(L)'
;IGTQSLAVSTAKGTAVVASDCAHLARNIKEDTPSILITDLIGWMQTYDKVRAKASSVDLCFPGHDAGMLLNYPKVAEDITRLA
;
A
#
# COMPACT_ATOMS: atom_id res chain seq x y z
N ILE A 1 -18.81 -3.96 6.02
CA ILE A 1 -17.52 -3.52 6.62
C ILE A 1 -16.54 -3.24 5.50
N GLY A 2 -15.53 -2.40 5.72
CA GLY A 2 -14.54 -2.08 4.68
C GLY A 2 -13.26 -1.54 5.29
N THR A 3 -12.17 -1.64 4.54
CA THR A 3 -10.86 -1.09 4.90
C THR A 3 -10.78 0.39 4.53
N GLN A 4 -9.82 1.10 5.13
CA GLN A 4 -9.53 2.49 4.81
C GLN A 4 -8.06 2.63 4.41
N SER A 5 -7.80 3.52 3.45
CA SER A 5 -6.46 3.89 3.00
C SER A 5 -6.31 5.42 3.00
N LEU A 6 -5.10 5.92 3.18
CA LEU A 6 -4.82 7.35 3.24
C LEU A 6 -3.90 7.78 2.09
N ALA A 7 -4.24 8.89 1.42
CA ALA A 7 -3.34 9.54 0.47
C ALA A 7 -2.64 10.72 1.17
N VAL A 8 -1.31 10.78 1.06
CA VAL A 8 -0.45 11.74 1.75
C VAL A 8 0.40 12.46 0.72
N SER A 9 0.37 13.80 0.72
CA SER A 9 1.27 14.59 -0.12
C SER A 9 2.68 14.58 0.45
N THR A 10 3.66 14.22 -0.39
CA THR A 10 5.09 14.17 -0.03
C THR A 10 5.92 14.91 -1.07
N ALA A 11 7.21 15.10 -0.81
CA ALA A 11 8.13 15.68 -1.79
C ALA A 11 8.31 14.82 -3.05
N LYS A 12 8.01 13.52 -2.98
CA LYS A 12 8.08 12.58 -4.12
C LYS A 12 6.77 12.45 -4.90
N GLY A 13 5.73 13.19 -4.51
CA GLY A 13 4.37 13.09 -5.03
C GLY A 13 3.37 12.59 -3.98
N THR A 14 2.17 12.25 -4.41
CA THR A 14 1.13 11.68 -3.55
C THR A 14 1.45 10.20 -3.31
N ALA A 15 1.71 9.85 -2.05
CA ALA A 15 1.83 8.48 -1.60
C ALA A 15 0.50 7.96 -1.03
N VAL A 16 0.29 6.65 -1.08
CA VAL A 16 -0.86 6.00 -0.48
C VAL A 16 -0.40 4.99 0.57
N VAL A 17 -0.86 5.15 1.80
CA VAL A 17 -0.77 4.14 2.86
C VAL A 17 -1.99 3.24 2.72
N ALA A 18 -1.79 2.04 2.19
CA ALA A 18 -2.87 1.15 1.78
C ALA A 18 -3.45 0.32 2.94
N SER A 19 -2.74 0.18 4.06
CA SER A 19 -3.16 -0.70 5.17
C SER A 19 -3.53 -2.10 4.62
N ASP A 20 -4.61 -2.71 5.10
CA ASP A 20 -5.01 -4.07 4.70
C ASP A 20 -5.73 -4.13 3.35
N CYS A 21 -5.87 -3.00 2.63
CA CYS A 21 -6.24 -3.04 1.22
C CYS A 21 -5.21 -3.84 0.39
N ALA A 22 -3.99 -4.00 0.90
CA ALA A 22 -2.94 -4.82 0.32
C ALA A 22 -1.93 -5.23 1.41
N HIS A 23 -1.65 -6.53 1.53
CA HIS A 23 -0.71 -7.00 2.53
C HIS A 23 0.74 -6.88 2.05
N LEU A 24 0.98 -7.11 0.76
CA LEU A 24 2.29 -7.08 0.12
C LEU A 24 2.29 -6.12 -1.07
N ALA A 25 3.45 -5.60 -1.47
CA ALA A 25 3.55 -4.68 -2.61
C ALA A 25 3.04 -5.33 -3.90
N ARG A 26 3.31 -6.64 -4.07
CA ARG A 26 2.83 -7.43 -5.20
C ARG A 26 1.31 -7.50 -5.32
N ASN A 27 0.58 -7.32 -4.22
CA ASN A 27 -0.87 -7.35 -4.23
C ASN A 27 -1.42 -6.23 -5.13
N ILE A 28 -0.89 -5.02 -4.97
CA ILE A 28 -1.25 -3.85 -5.79
C ILE A 28 -0.52 -3.86 -7.13
N LYS A 29 0.72 -4.37 -7.22
CA LYS A 29 1.50 -4.33 -8.46
C LYS A 29 1.08 -5.38 -9.49
N GLU A 30 0.62 -6.54 -9.03
CA GLU A 30 0.37 -7.73 -9.85
C GLU A 30 -1.10 -8.17 -9.81
N ASP A 31 -1.99 -7.39 -9.18
CA ASP A 31 -3.40 -7.74 -9.01
C ASP A 31 -3.61 -9.11 -8.33
N THR A 32 -2.80 -9.38 -7.29
CA THR A 32 -2.85 -10.64 -6.53
C THR A 32 -3.56 -10.41 -5.19
N PRO A 33 -4.83 -10.79 -5.01
CA PRO A 33 -5.54 -10.62 -3.74
C PRO A 33 -4.97 -11.50 -2.62
N SER A 34 -5.09 -11.03 -1.38
CA SER A 34 -4.84 -11.86 -0.20
C SER A 34 -5.96 -12.90 -0.05
N ILE A 35 -5.67 -14.02 0.62
CA ILE A 35 -6.68 -15.01 0.99
C ILE A 35 -7.62 -14.51 2.11
N LEU A 36 -7.22 -13.46 2.83
CA LEU A 36 -8.01 -12.82 3.88
C LEU A 36 -9.00 -11.82 3.25
N ILE A 37 -10.05 -12.35 2.62
CA ILE A 37 -10.94 -11.58 1.74
C ILE A 37 -12.42 -11.82 2.04
N THR A 38 -13.21 -10.75 2.02
CA THR A 38 -14.68 -10.81 2.19
C THR A 38 -15.45 -10.51 0.90
N ASP A 39 -14.84 -9.80 -0.04
CA ASP A 39 -15.41 -9.42 -1.33
C ASP A 39 -14.28 -9.30 -2.37
N LEU A 40 -14.20 -10.27 -3.28
CA LEU A 40 -13.17 -10.27 -4.32
C LEU A 40 -13.35 -9.14 -5.33
N ILE A 41 -14.58 -8.82 -5.72
CA ILE A 41 -14.82 -7.79 -6.73
C ILE A 41 -14.45 -6.42 -6.16
N GLY A 42 -14.91 -6.12 -4.94
CA GLY A 42 -14.55 -4.88 -4.24
C GLY A 42 -13.05 -4.77 -3.98
N TRP A 43 -12.37 -5.88 -3.71
CA TRP A 43 -10.91 -5.91 -3.53
C TRP A 43 -10.17 -5.55 -4.82
N MET A 44 -10.50 -6.16 -5.95
CA MET A 44 -9.84 -5.86 -7.23
C MET A 44 -10.05 -4.39 -7.62
N GLN A 45 -11.26 -3.85 -7.43
CA GLN A 45 -11.54 -2.43 -7.64
C GLN A 45 -10.75 -1.51 -6.69
N THR A 46 -10.36 -2.01 -5.52
CA THR A 46 -9.57 -1.23 -4.55
C THR A 46 -8.16 -1.00 -5.06
N TYR A 47 -7.55 -1.95 -5.76
CA TYR A 47 -6.23 -1.74 -6.36
C TYR A 47 -6.22 -0.63 -7.39
N ASP A 48 -7.23 -0.56 -8.26
CA ASP A 48 -7.40 0.55 -9.20
C ASP A 48 -7.53 1.89 -8.48
N LYS A 49 -8.35 1.95 -7.43
CA LYS A 49 -8.53 3.17 -6.62
C LYS A 49 -7.23 3.62 -5.96
N VAL A 50 -6.48 2.69 -5.37
CA VAL A 50 -5.19 2.98 -4.72
C VAL A 50 -4.18 3.49 -5.75
N ARG A 51 -4.00 2.80 -6.88
CA ARG A 51 -3.10 3.22 -7.96
C ARG A 51 -3.47 4.59 -8.51
N ALA A 52 -4.77 4.86 -8.72
CA ALA A 52 -5.24 6.14 -9.26
C ALA A 52 -5.04 7.33 -8.30
N LYS A 53 -4.89 7.08 -6.99
CA LYS A 53 -4.63 8.14 -6.00
C LYS A 53 -3.15 8.40 -5.79
N ALA A 54 -2.29 7.43 -6.06
CA ALA A 54 -0.85 7.60 -5.94
C ALA A 54 -0.27 8.27 -7.19
N SER A 55 0.77 9.07 -7.01
CA SER A 55 1.52 9.65 -8.15
C SER A 55 2.33 8.60 -8.92
N SER A 56 2.62 7.46 -8.29
CA SER A 56 3.26 6.29 -8.90
C SER A 56 2.87 5.03 -8.11
N VAL A 57 2.87 3.87 -8.77
CA VAL A 57 2.64 2.58 -8.10
C VAL A 57 3.70 2.27 -7.04
N ASP A 58 4.90 2.82 -7.16
CA ASP A 58 5.98 2.68 -6.16
C ASP A 58 5.77 3.53 -4.91
N LEU A 59 4.77 4.43 -4.93
CA LEU A 59 4.32 5.20 -3.78
C LEU A 59 3.05 4.61 -3.13
N CYS A 60 2.69 3.38 -3.49
CA CYS A 60 1.64 2.61 -2.81
C CYS A 60 2.29 1.69 -1.76
N PHE A 61 2.09 1.99 -0.48
CA PHE A 61 2.70 1.26 0.63
C PHE A 61 1.70 0.28 1.26
N PRO A 62 1.95 -1.05 1.21
CA PRO A 62 1.08 -2.08 1.77
C PRO A 62 1.14 -2.13 3.31
N GLY A 63 0.25 -2.89 3.95
CA GLY A 63 0.18 -2.98 5.41
C GLY A 63 1.19 -3.93 6.06
N HIS A 64 1.63 -4.99 5.37
CA HIS A 64 2.32 -6.13 5.98
C HIS A 64 3.55 -6.61 5.18
N ASP A 65 4.13 -5.74 4.36
CA ASP A 65 5.32 -6.09 3.57
C ASP A 65 6.59 -5.81 4.37
N ALA A 66 7.31 -6.87 4.74
CA ALA A 66 8.59 -6.76 5.45
C ALA A 66 9.64 -5.95 4.66
N GLY A 67 9.49 -5.86 3.33
CA GLY A 67 10.30 -4.99 2.48
C GLY A 67 10.25 -3.52 2.90
N MET A 68 9.20 -3.06 3.59
CA MET A 68 9.11 -1.69 4.11
C MET A 68 10.10 -1.41 5.25
N LEU A 69 10.54 -2.45 5.97
CA LEU A 69 11.59 -2.35 6.99
C LEU A 69 12.99 -2.56 6.39
N LEU A 70 13.10 -3.36 5.33
CA LEU A 70 14.37 -3.77 4.74
C LEU A 70 14.90 -2.81 3.65
N ASN A 71 13.99 -2.19 2.89
CA ASN A 71 14.34 -1.43 1.68
C ASN A 71 14.29 0.09 1.86
N TYR A 72 13.91 0.57 3.05
CA TYR A 72 13.77 2.00 3.34
C TYR A 72 14.67 2.44 4.50
N PRO A 73 15.11 3.71 4.53
CA PRO A 73 15.97 4.20 5.61
C PRO A 73 15.31 4.05 6.98
N LYS A 74 15.99 3.34 7.89
CA LYS A 74 15.62 3.27 9.32
C LYS A 74 15.92 4.61 9.99
N VAL A 75 14.95 5.15 10.73
CA VAL A 75 15.06 6.42 11.47
C VAL A 75 15.01 6.24 12.97
N ALA A 76 14.47 5.12 13.45
CA ALA A 76 14.51 4.66 14.84
C ALA A 76 14.29 3.14 14.88
N GLU A 77 14.34 2.53 16.07
CA GLU A 77 13.92 1.14 16.25
C GLU A 77 12.50 0.94 15.68
N ASP A 78 12.35 -0.04 14.80
CA ASP A 78 11.11 -0.38 14.10
C ASP A 78 10.40 0.75 13.31
N ILE A 79 11.11 1.83 12.99
CA ILE A 79 10.56 2.95 12.20
C ILE A 79 11.44 3.21 10.96
N THR A 80 10.83 3.14 9.77
CA THR A 80 11.45 3.52 8.49
C THR A 80 10.78 4.74 7.85
N ARG A 81 11.52 5.45 6.99
CA ARG A 81 11.02 6.59 6.20
C ARG A 81 10.71 6.16 4.77
N LEU A 82 9.43 6.20 4.40
CA LEU A 82 8.93 5.68 3.12
C LEU A 82 9.03 6.69 1.96
N ALA A 83 8.61 7.93 2.19
CA ALA A 83 8.54 8.99 1.18
C ALA A 83 8.98 10.34 1.74
#